data_AF-A0A969L5U0-F1
#
_entry.id   AF-A0A969L5U0-F1
#
_cell.length_a   1.000
_cell.length_b   1.000
_cell.length_c   1.000
_cell.angle_alpha   90.00
_cell.angle_beta   90.00
_cell.angle_gamma   90.00
#
_symmetry.space_group_name_H-M   'P 1'
#
loop_
_entity.id
_entity.type
_entity.pdbx_description
1 polymer ?
#
loop_
_entity_poly.entity_id
_entity_poly.type
_entity_poly.pdbx_seq_one_letter_code
_entity_poly.pdbx_strand_id
1 'polypeptide(L)'
;MNFILSIILFLGFACANNSGTPIEEPELRITDLEVVEGNNANTILFTVELRGANPGNVSVAYRTVDGTAKAGIDYEGVDNGLLSFGPNENQKILPSFC
;
A
#
# COMPACT_ATOMS: atom_id res chain seq x y z
N MET A 1 -12.41 -19.82 -7.24
CA MET A 1 -13.17 -18.62 -6.85
C MET A 1 -12.18 -17.48 -6.95
N ASN A 2 -12.53 -16.35 -7.58
CA ASN A 2 -11.61 -15.20 -7.63
C ASN A 2 -11.92 -14.30 -6.45
N PHE A 3 -10.90 -13.97 -5.66
CA PHE A 3 -11.05 -13.06 -4.55
C PHE A 3 -10.23 -11.79 -4.79
N ILE A 4 -10.87 -10.64 -4.57
CA ILE A 4 -10.24 -9.32 -4.65
C ILE A 4 -9.89 -8.92 -3.22
N LEU A 5 -8.61 -8.63 -2.99
CA LEU A 5 -8.10 -8.09 -1.74
C LEU A 5 -7.77 -6.61 -1.94
N SER A 6 -8.43 -5.75 -1.16
CA SER A 6 -8.19 -4.29 -1.20
C SER A 6 -7.39 -3.87 0.03
N ILE A 7 -6.20 -3.33 -0.20
CA ILE A 7 -5.41 -2.68 0.84
C ILE A 7 -5.78 -1.19 0.85
N ILE A 8 -6.14 -0.67 2.02
CA ILE A 8 -6.50 0.75 2.18
C ILE A 8 -5.35 1.47 2.87
N LEU A 9 -4.85 2.51 2.20
CA LEU A 9 -3.81 3.39 2.71
C LEU A 9 -4.45 4.62 3.36
N PHE A 10 -4.20 4.84 4.65
CA PHE A 10 -4.59 6.09 5.29
C PHE A 10 -3.41 7.04 5.27
N LEU A 11 -3.54 8.08 4.46
CA LEU A 11 -2.57 9.16 4.35
C LEU A 11 -2.81 10.17 5.47
N GLY A 12 -1.88 10.21 6.42
CA GLY A 12 -1.66 11.38 7.27
C GLY A 12 -0.65 12.30 6.61
N PHE A 13 -1.03 13.01 5.54
CA PHE A 13 -0.17 14.05 4.98
C PHE A 13 -0.27 15.33 5.83
N ALA A 14 0.86 15.80 6.34
CA ALA A 14 1.08 17.19 6.73
C ALA A 14 2.38 17.62 6.02
N CYS A 15 2.53 18.79 5.41
CA CYS A 15 1.80 20.05 5.42
C CYS A 15 1.92 20.65 4.00
N ALA A 16 0.81 21.07 3.40
CA ALA A 16 0.85 21.94 2.23
C ALA A 16 1.38 23.32 2.68
N ASN A 17 2.61 23.67 2.32
CA ASN A 17 3.02 25.07 2.33
C ASN A 17 2.42 25.73 1.10
N ASN A 18 1.57 26.73 1.33
CA ASN A 18 0.85 27.53 0.34
C ASN A 18 1.80 28.34 -0.58
N SER A 19 2.61 27.66 -1.39
CA SER A 19 3.56 28.25 -2.33
C SER A 19 3.15 27.81 -3.73
N GLY A 20 2.56 28.74 -4.50
CA GLY A 20 1.95 28.53 -5.82
C GLY A 20 2.88 28.10 -6.97
N THR A 21 3.88 27.28 -6.69
CA THR A 21 4.59 26.44 -7.66
C THR A 21 3.88 25.10 -7.76
N PRO A 22 3.84 24.41 -8.92
CA PRO A 22 3.47 23.00 -8.97
C PRO A 22 4.59 22.22 -8.27
N ILE A 23 4.50 22.14 -6.95
CA ILE A 23 5.22 21.15 -6.18
C ILE A 23 4.66 19.81 -6.62
N GLU A 24 5.54 18.95 -7.15
CA GLU A 24 5.23 17.55 -7.43
C GLU A 24 5.06 16.87 -6.06
N GLU A 25 3.88 17.08 -5.46
CA GLU A 25 3.53 16.55 -4.17
C GLU A 25 3.62 15.02 -4.25
N PRO A 26 4.24 14.36 -3.27
CA PRO A 26 4.42 12.92 -3.35
C PRO A 26 3.07 12.21 -3.38
N GLU A 27 2.77 11.53 -4.49
CA GLU A 27 1.52 10.79 -4.69
C GLU A 27 1.76 9.29 -4.43
N LEU A 28 0.90 8.67 -3.62
CA LEU A 28 0.93 7.23 -3.40
C LEU A 28 -0.05 6.51 -4.30
N ARG A 29 0.45 5.50 -5.00
CA ARG A 29 -0.33 4.63 -5.88
C ARG A 29 -0.17 3.18 -5.45
N ILE A 30 -1.29 2.50 -5.36
CA ILE A 30 -1.35 1.07 -5.09
C ILE A 30 -2.00 0.41 -6.30
N THR A 31 -1.47 -0.74 -6.71
CA THR A 31 -2.09 -1.57 -7.73
C THR A 31 -2.93 -2.63 -7.03
N ASP A 32 -4.23 -2.63 -7.31
CA ASP A 32 -5.13 -3.70 -6.86
C ASP A 32 -4.68 -5.04 -7.44
N LEU A 33 -4.89 -6.10 -6.66
CA LEU A 33 -4.45 -7.44 -7.01
C LEU A 33 -5.62 -8.42 -6.89
N GLU A 34 -5.84 -9.17 -7.96
CA GLU A 34 -6.76 -10.30 -8.01
C GLU A 34 -5.95 -11.59 -8.00
N VAL A 35 -6.27 -12.49 -7.08
CA VAL A 35 -5.59 -13.79 -6.97
C VAL A 35 -6.63 -14.90 -7.01
N VAL A 36 -6.29 -15.96 -7.74
CA VAL A 36 -7.09 -17.19 -7.80
C VAL A 36 -6.52 -18.18 -6.78
N GLU A 37 -7.35 -18.58 -5.83
CA GLU A 37 -7.00 -19.63 -4.86
C GLU A 37 -6.66 -20.95 -5.55
N GLY A 38 -5.63 -21.63 -5.05
CA GLY A 38 -5.14 -22.91 -5.60
C GLY A 38 -3.91 -22.78 -6.51
N ASN A 39 -3.48 -21.56 -6.82
CA ASN A 39 -2.09 -21.34 -7.19
C ASN A 39 -1.27 -21.50 -5.90
N ASN A 40 -0.24 -22.35 -5.87
CA ASN A 40 0.56 -22.67 -4.66
C ASN A 40 1.34 -21.47 -4.05
N ALA A 41 0.92 -20.24 -4.35
CA ALA A 41 1.44 -19.01 -3.80
C ALA A 41 0.77 -18.76 -2.43
N ASN A 42 1.47 -19.16 -1.37
CA ASN A 42 1.07 -18.85 0.02
C ASN A 42 1.34 -17.37 0.40
N THR A 43 1.79 -16.56 -0.56
CA THR A 43 2.11 -15.15 -0.33
C THR A 43 1.72 -14.34 -1.55
N ILE A 44 0.90 -13.32 -1.29
CA ILE A 44 0.44 -12.32 -2.24
C ILE A 44 1.31 -11.08 -2.02
N LEU A 45 1.83 -10.48 -3.10
CA LEU A 45 2.69 -9.30 -3.02
C LEU A 45 1.97 -8.06 -3.55
N PHE A 46 1.80 -7.06 -2.71
CA PHE A 46 1.28 -5.75 -3.12
C PHE A 46 2.42 -4.81 -3.43
N THR A 47 2.37 -4.17 -4.60
CA THR A 47 3.31 -3.12 -4.98
C THR A 47 2.71 -1.76 -4.65
N VAL A 48 3.43 -1.00 -3.82
CA VAL A 48 3.11 0.37 -3.45
C VAL A 48 4.15 1.29 -4.08
N GLU A 49 3.70 2.21 -4.92
CA GLU A 49 4.52 3.21 -5.61
C GLU A 49 4.34 4.58 -4.95
N LEU A 50 5.45 5.28 -4.70
CA LEU A 50 5.50 6.68 -4.32
C LEU A 50 6.02 7.46 -5.53
N ARG A 51 5.19 8.35 -6.09
CA ARG A 51 5.52 9.22 -7.22
C ARG A 51 5.87 10.61 -6.72
N GLY A 52 6.73 11.31 -7.46
CA GLY A 52 7.24 12.62 -7.08
C GLY A 52 8.58 12.57 -6.36
N ALA A 53 9.14 13.75 -6.11
CA ALA A 53 10.41 13.87 -5.43
C ALA A 53 10.28 13.52 -3.94
N ASN A 54 11.01 12.49 -3.49
CA ASN A 54 11.09 12.11 -2.08
C ASN A 54 12.49 12.39 -1.51
N PRO A 55 12.83 13.64 -1.13
CA PRO A 55 14.14 13.97 -0.58
C PRO A 55 14.32 13.48 0.87
N GLY A 56 13.27 12.94 1.51
CA GLY A 56 13.26 12.57 2.92
C GLY A 56 12.69 11.19 3.19
N ASN A 57 12.40 10.91 4.46
CA ASN A 57 11.68 9.70 4.84
C ASN A 57 10.18 9.95 4.77
N VAL A 58 9.44 9.10 4.06
CA VAL A 58 7.98 9.12 4.00
C VAL A 58 7.45 7.90 4.72
N SER A 59 6.60 8.10 5.71
CA SER A 59 5.95 7.03 6.45
C SER A 59 4.45 7.06 6.21
N VAL A 60 3.88 5.89 5.94
CA VAL A 60 2.48 5.75 5.57
C VAL A 60 1.82 4.65 6.38
N ALA A 61 0.72 5.00 7.05
CA ALA A 61 -0.09 4.03 7.75
C ALA A 61 -0.98 3.28 6.75
N TYR A 62 -1.01 1.96 6.86
CA TYR A 62 -1.85 1.12 6.01
C TYR A 62 -2.61 0.08 6.83
N ARG A 63 -3.76 -0.33 6.30
CA ARG A 63 -4.49 -1.48 6.79
C ARG A 63 -5.10 -2.27 5.63
N THR A 64 -5.30 -3.56 5.82
CA THR A 64 -6.09 -4.38 4.91
C THR A 64 -7.57 -4.21 5.23
N VAL A 65 -8.44 -4.29 4.23
CA VAL A 65 -9.89 -4.31 4.44
C VAL A 65 -10.49 -5.47 3.67
N ASP A 66 -11.43 -6.15 4.34
CA ASP A 66 -12.18 -7.24 3.75
C ASP A 66 -12.91 -6.79 2.49
N GLY A 67 -12.69 -7.51 1.40
CA GLY A 67 -13.47 -7.42 0.18
C GLY A 67 -14.36 -8.66 0.06
N THR A 68 -14.18 -9.37 -1.05
CA THR A 68 -14.68 -10.74 -1.17
C THR A 68 -13.87 -11.71 -0.33
N ALA A 69 -12.56 -11.46 -0.19
CA ALA A 69 -11.68 -12.18 0.75
C ALA A 69 -11.88 -11.66 2.18
N LYS A 70 -11.74 -12.56 3.17
CA LYS A 70 -11.91 -12.30 4.60
C LYS A 70 -10.62 -12.53 5.37
N ALA A 71 -10.24 -11.53 6.18
CA ALA A 71 -9.10 -11.65 7.08
C ALA A 71 -9.30 -12.82 8.08
N GLY A 72 -8.24 -13.59 8.32
CA GLY A 72 -8.22 -14.78 9.17
C GLY A 72 -8.83 -16.03 8.53
N ILE A 73 -9.37 -15.93 7.31
CA ILE A 73 -9.88 -17.06 6.53
C ILE A 73 -9.08 -17.21 5.23
N ASP A 74 -9.05 -16.15 4.43
CA ASP A 74 -8.46 -16.14 3.09
C ASP A 74 -7.10 -15.40 3.05
N TYR A 75 -6.81 -14.58 4.06
CA TYR A 75 -5.53 -13.89 4.23
C TYR A 75 -5.30 -13.43 5.67
N GLU A 76 -4.06 -13.11 6.03
CA GLU A 76 -3.73 -12.47 7.31
C GLU A 76 -3.91 -10.96 7.21
N GLY A 77 -4.86 -10.41 7.98
CA GLY A 77 -5.14 -8.98 7.99
C GLY A 77 -4.10 -8.15 8.74
N VAL A 78 -3.87 -6.93 8.27
CA VAL A 78 -3.04 -5.92 8.92
C VAL A 78 -3.91 -4.74 9.34
N ASP A 79 -3.98 -4.44 10.64
CA ASP A 79 -4.79 -3.35 11.16
C ASP A 79 -4.03 -2.04 11.39
N ASN A 80 -2.72 -2.10 11.66
CA ASN A 80 -1.88 -0.95 12.02
C ASN A 80 -0.49 -1.05 11.38
N GLY A 81 -0.45 -1.24 10.06
CA GLY A 81 0.79 -1.32 9.31
C GLY A 81 1.45 0.04 9.12
N LEU A 82 2.78 0.09 9.15
CA LEU A 82 3.56 1.27 8.80
C LEU A 82 4.52 0.94 7.65
N LEU A 83 4.39 1.66 6.55
CA LEU A 83 5.25 1.56 5.38
C LEU A 83 6.16 2.78 5.32
N SER A 84 7.47 2.56 5.37
CA SER A 84 8.46 3.64 5.37
C SER A 84 9.32 3.60 4.11
N PHE A 85 9.30 4.68 3.34
CA PHE A 85 10.18 4.92 2.20
C PHE A 85 11.38 5.73 2.67
N GLY A 86 12.59 5.25 2.36
CA GLY A 86 13.81 6.01 2.53
C GLY A 86 13.93 7.17 1.52
N PRO A 87 14.93 8.04 1.66
CA PRO A 87 15.21 9.08 0.67
C PRO A 87 15.44 8.49 -0.72
N ASN A 88 14.73 9.04 -1.72
CA ASN A 88 14.70 8.58 -3.11
C ASN A 88 14.19 7.15 -3.32
N GLU A 89 13.54 6.55 -2.31
CA GLU A 89 12.84 5.29 -2.47
C GLU A 89 11.40 5.54 -2.93
N ASN A 90 11.05 4.94 -4.06
CA ASN A 90 9.77 5.17 -4.74
C ASN A 90 8.90 3.92 -4.86
N GLN A 91 9.36 2.78 -4.33
CA GLN A 91 8.66 1.51 -4.43
C GLN A 91 8.86 0.68 -3.17
N LYS A 92 7.77 0.07 -2.68
CA LYS A 92 7.80 -0.93 -1.63
C LYS A 92 6.92 -2.11 -1.99
N ILE A 93 7.30 -3.28 -1.50
CA ILE A 93 6.52 -4.50 -1.60
C ILE A 93 6.00 -4.86 -0.22
N LEU A 94 4.69 -5.03 -0.11
CA LEU A 94 4.03 -5.53 1.09
C LEU A 94 3.65 -6.99 0.87
N PRO A 95 4.17 -7.93 1.68
CA PRO A 95 3.68 -9.29 1.69
C PRO A 95 2.33 -9.34 2.40
N SER A 96 1.38 -10.06 1.81
CA SER A 96 0.16 -10.53 2.45
C SER A 96 0.20 -12.06 2.46
N PHE A 97 -0.04 -12.66 3.62
CA PHE A 97 -0.12 -14.11 3.75
C PHE A 97 -1.53 -14.56 3.39
N CYS A 98 -1.64 -15.65 2.63
CA CYS A 98 -2.89 -16.34 2.29
C CYS A 98 -3.11 -17.49 3.28
#